data_AF-A0A9E0LYQ5-F1
#
_entry.id   AF-A0A9E0LYQ5-F1
#
_cell.length_a   1.000
_cell.length_b   1.000
_cell.length_c   1.000
_cell.angle_alpha   90.00
_cell.angle_beta   90.00
_cell.angle_gamma   90.00
#
_symmetry.space_group_name_H-M   'P 1'
#
loop_
_entity.id
_entity.type
_entity.pdbx_description
1 polymer ?
#
loop_
_entity_poly.entity_id
_entity_poly.type
_entity_poly.pdbx_seq_one_letter_code
_entity_poly.pdbx_strand_id
1 'polypeptide(L)'
;MRNAYTVHRPVVNAYLVRERDRRRLRELALVLLAVFPLALGLMVYTWLQLESLRVGYRIETLERRTHQLKQVERQLRLESAYLANPERLATRARDELGLEAPRLEQVIFREEME
;
A
#
# COMPACT_ATOMS: atom_id res chain seq x y z
N MET A 1 15.41 -70.17 24.38
CA MET A 1 14.11 -70.84 24.54
C MET A 1 13.13 -70.22 23.56
N ARG A 2 12.76 -70.95 22.50
CA ARG A 2 11.79 -70.51 21.48
C ARG A 2 10.41 -70.98 21.92
N ASN A 3 9.51 -70.06 22.27
CA ASN A 3 8.15 -70.43 22.68
C ASN A 3 7.36 -70.92 21.47
N ALA A 4 6.95 -72.18 21.50
CA ALA A 4 6.34 -72.93 20.41
C ALA A 4 4.88 -72.55 20.08
N TYR A 5 4.40 -71.37 20.49
CA TYR A 5 2.97 -71.03 20.46
C TYR A 5 2.60 -69.74 19.71
N THR A 6 3.54 -69.03 19.09
CA THR A 6 3.20 -67.84 18.29
C THR A 6 2.88 -68.24 16.85
N VAL A 7 1.64 -68.66 16.62
CA VAL A 7 1.10 -68.85 15.27
C VAL A 7 0.70 -67.48 14.72
N HIS A 8 1.54 -66.88 13.87
CA HIS A 8 1.18 -65.68 13.11
C HIS A 8 0.21 -66.07 12.00
N ARG A 9 -1.09 -66.09 12.31
CA ARG A 9 -2.13 -66.24 11.29
C ARG A 9 -2.23 -64.91 10.53
N PRO A 10 -1.94 -64.85 9.23
CA PRO A 10 -2.18 -63.63 8.47
C PRO A 10 -3.70 -63.38 8.52
N VAL A 11 -4.09 -62.29 9.18
CA VAL A 11 -5.49 -61.85 9.20
C VAL A 11 -5.80 -61.34 7.80
N VAL A 12 -6.19 -62.26 6.92
CA VAL A 12 -6.69 -61.89 5.60
C VAL A 12 -8.10 -61.38 5.81
N ASN A 13 -8.30 -60.08 5.58
CA ASN A 13 -9.60 -59.42 5.62
C ASN A 13 -10.49 -59.85 4.44
N ALA A 14 -10.71 -61.15 4.28
CA ALA A 14 -11.41 -61.75 3.13
C ALA A 14 -12.90 -61.39 3.09
N TYR A 15 -13.47 -60.97 4.23
CA TYR A 15 -14.91 -60.67 4.38
C TYR A 15 -15.22 -59.22 4.75
N LEU A 16 -14.22 -58.32 4.74
CA LEU A 16 -14.47 -56.90 4.94
C LEU A 16 -14.98 -56.27 3.63
N VAL A 17 -16.22 -56.59 3.28
CA VAL A 17 -16.92 -55.92 2.18
C VAL A 17 -17.27 -54.52 2.65
N ARG A 18 -16.69 -53.50 2.00
CA ARG A 18 -17.01 -52.11 2.26
C ARG A 18 -18.45 -51.85 1.80
N GLU A 19 -19.41 -52.03 2.70
CA GLU A 19 -20.81 -51.67 2.47
C GLU A 19 -20.87 -50.16 2.20
N ARG A 20 -21.07 -49.76 0.94
CA ARG A 20 -21.23 -48.35 0.58
C ARG A 20 -22.62 -47.92 1.02
N ASP A 21 -22.73 -47.54 2.28
CA ASP A 21 -23.97 -47.05 2.85
C ASP A 21 -24.33 -45.68 2.25
N ARG A 22 -25.13 -45.71 1.18
CA ARG A 22 -25.54 -44.52 0.43
C ARG A 22 -26.31 -43.53 1.32
N ARG A 23 -26.92 -43.99 2.42
CA ARG A 23 -27.61 -43.13 3.38
C ARG A 23 -26.60 -42.28 4.17
N ARG A 24 -25.56 -42.90 4.73
CA ARG A 24 -24.47 -42.18 5.42
C ARG A 24 -23.78 -41.17 4.52
N LEU A 25 -23.53 -41.52 3.25
CA LEU A 25 -22.95 -40.57 2.30
C LEU A 25 -23.84 -39.36 2.05
N ARG A 26 -25.18 -39.53 2.01
CA ARG A 26 -26.13 -38.42 1.88
C ARG A 26 -26.19 -37.57 3.14
N GLU A 27 -26.18 -38.19 4.33
CA GLU A 27 -26.14 -37.47 5.60
C GLU A 27 -24.87 -36.63 5.72
N LEU A 28 -23.71 -37.21 5.42
CA LEU A 28 -22.44 -36.47 5.37
C LEU A 28 -22.47 -35.35 4.33
N ALA A 29 -23.04 -35.58 3.15
CA ALA A 29 -23.18 -34.54 2.12
C ALA A 29 -24.08 -33.38 2.58
N LEU A 30 -25.18 -33.66 3.28
CA LEU A 30 -26.06 -32.63 3.84
C LEU A 30 -25.36 -31.81 4.93
N VAL A 31 -24.64 -32.47 5.83
CA VAL A 31 -23.83 -31.79 6.86
C VAL A 31 -22.77 -30.92 6.21
N LEU A 32 -22.07 -31.43 5.19
CA LEU A 32 -21.04 -30.70 4.48
C LEU A 32 -21.63 -29.50 3.74
N LEU A 33 -22.80 -29.65 3.12
CA LEU A 33 -23.52 -28.55 2.46
C LEU A 33 -23.98 -27.47 3.44
N ALA A 34 -24.27 -27.81 4.71
CA ALA A 34 -24.59 -26.84 5.75
C ALA A 34 -23.35 -26.10 6.29
N VAL A 35 -22.23 -26.81 6.48
CA VAL A 35 -21.01 -26.25 7.09
C VAL A 35 -20.16 -25.49 6.07
N PHE A 36 -20.13 -25.93 4.81
CA PHE A 36 -19.33 -25.35 3.76
C PHE A 36 -19.57 -23.84 3.53
N PRO A 37 -20.82 -23.33 3.41
CA PRO A 37 -21.04 -21.90 3.21
C PRO A 37 -20.57 -21.05 4.40
N LEU A 38 -20.66 -21.56 5.63
CA LEU A 38 -20.14 -20.87 6.82
C LEU A 38 -18.61 -20.77 6.76
N ALA A 39 -17.92 -21.88 6.44
CA ALA A 39 -16.47 -21.89 6.28
C ALA A 39 -16.02 -20.95 5.15
N LEU A 40 -16.72 -20.97 4.02
CA LEU A 40 -16.43 -20.10 2.88
C LEU A 40 -16.64 -18.63 3.23
N GLY A 41 -17.72 -18.29 3.94
CA GLY A 41 -17.99 -16.92 4.40
C GLY A 41 -16.89 -16.38 5.31
N LEU A 42 -16.43 -17.18 6.28
CA LEU A 42 -15.32 -16.80 7.15
C LEU A 42 -14.00 -16.62 6.38
N MET A 43 -13.72 -17.50 5.43
CA MET A 43 -12.53 -17.40 4.58
C MET A 43 -12.56 -16.14 3.71
N VAL A 44 -13.70 -15.84 3.08
CA VAL A 44 -13.87 -14.62 2.28
C VAL A 44 -13.78 -13.36 3.16
N TYR A 45 -14.37 -13.37 4.36
CA TYR A 45 -14.29 -12.26 5.29
C TYR A 45 -12.85 -11.96 5.73
N THR A 46 -12.11 -13.00 6.14
CA THR A 46 -10.70 -12.85 6.53
C THR A 46 -9.83 -12.39 5.36
N TRP A 47 -10.10 -12.87 4.14
CA TRP A 47 -9.44 -12.40 2.93
C TRP A 47 -9.74 -10.92 2.64
N LEU A 48 -11.00 -10.51 2.71
CA LEU A 48 -11.40 -9.13 2.47
C LEU A 48 -10.80 -8.17 3.50
N GLN A 49 -10.75 -8.59 4.76
CA GLN A 49 -10.11 -7.83 5.84
C GLN A 49 -8.61 -7.64 5.57
N LEU A 50 -7.91 -8.68 5.12
CA LEU A 50 -6.49 -8.60 4.74
C LEU A 50 -6.26 -7.69 3.53
N GLU A 51 -7.14 -7.74 2.52
CA GLU A 51 -7.03 -6.86 1.37
C GLU A 51 -7.36 -5.40 1.74
N SER A 52 -8.33 -5.17 2.62
CA SER A 52 -8.63 -3.86 3.18
C SER A 52 -7.43 -3.26 3.93
N LEU A 53 -6.74 -4.08 4.73
CA LEU A 53 -5.47 -3.70 5.36
C LEU A 53 -4.41 -3.30 4.32
N ARG A 54 -4.24 -4.10 3.27
CA ARG A 54 -3.27 -3.82 2.19
C ARG A 54 -3.57 -2.51 1.45
N VAL A 55 -4.85 -2.23 1.19
CA VAL A 55 -5.30 -0.99 0.55
C VAL A 55 -5.12 0.21 1.50
N GLY A 56 -5.42 0.04 2.79
CA GLY A 56 -5.22 1.08 3.80
C GLY A 56 -3.77 1.55 3.90
N TYR A 57 -2.81 0.61 3.92
CA TYR A 57 -1.39 0.97 3.89
C TYR A 57 -0.98 1.69 2.61
N ARG A 58 -1.56 1.32 1.47
CA ARG A 58 -1.27 2.00 0.20
C ARG A 58 -1.73 3.45 0.24
N ILE A 59 -2.90 3.72 0.81
CA ILE A 59 -3.41 5.10 1.01
C ILE A 59 -2.48 5.89 1.93
N GLU A 60 -2.09 5.34 3.08
CA GLU A 60 -1.22 6.04 4.03
C GLU A 60 0.16 6.38 3.40
N THR A 61 0.73 5.49 2.58
CA THR A 61 1.99 5.77 1.88
C THR A 61 1.85 6.87 0.81
N LEU A 62 0.70 6.95 0.14
CA LEU A 62 0.39 7.99 -0.84
C LEU A 62 0.16 9.36 -0.16
N GLU A 63 -0.49 9.38 1.00
CA GLU A 63 -0.66 10.60 1.81
C GLU A 63 0.68 11.13 2.34
N ARG A 64 1.56 10.25 2.84
CA ARG A 64 2.91 10.67 3.27
C ARG A 64 3.71 11.29 2.13
N ARG A 65 3.64 10.72 0.93
CA ARG A 65 4.33 11.29 -0.26
C ARG A 65 3.78 12.66 -0.63
N THR A 66 2.46 12.84 -0.65
CA THR A 66 1.87 14.14 -0.98
C THR A 66 2.19 15.19 0.08
N HIS A 67 2.23 14.83 1.36
CA HIS A 67 2.68 15.74 2.43
C HIS A 67 4.14 16.14 2.28
N GLN A 68 5.05 15.21 1.97
CA GLN A 68 6.47 15.51 1.72
C GLN A 68 6.64 16.44 0.50
N LEU A 69 5.97 16.15 -0.61
CA LEU A 69 6.00 16.98 -1.81
C LEU A 69 5.49 18.40 -1.55
N LYS A 70 4.40 18.57 -0.77
CA LYS A 70 3.90 19.89 -0.36
C LYS A 70 4.88 20.65 0.53
N GLN A 71 5.60 19.96 1.42
CA GLN A 71 6.63 20.59 2.24
C GLN A 71 7.80 21.09 1.38
N VAL A 72 8.24 20.27 0.42
CA VAL A 72 9.31 20.64 -0.53
C VAL A 72 8.89 21.81 -1.42
N GLU A 73 7.67 21.81 -1.95
CA GLU A 73 7.14 22.93 -2.74
C GLU A 73 7.14 24.23 -1.92
N ARG A 74 6.70 24.16 -0.66
CA ARG A 74 6.68 25.33 0.23
C ARG A 74 8.07 25.84 0.55
N GLN A 75 9.04 24.94 0.76
CA GLN A 75 10.44 25.32 0.97
C GLN A 75 11.02 25.98 -0.28
N LEU A 76 10.84 25.39 -1.46
CA LEU A 76 11.30 25.96 -2.73
C LEU A 76 10.66 27.32 -3.01
N ARG A 77 9.37 27.49 -2.71
CA ARG A 77 8.71 28.81 -2.80
C ARG A 77 9.35 29.83 -1.87
N LEU A 78 9.62 29.46 -0.62
CA LEU A 78 10.28 30.36 0.34
C LEU A 78 11.70 30.70 -0.10
N GLU A 79 12.48 29.72 -0.57
CA GLU A 79 13.82 29.94 -1.11
C GLU A 79 13.79 30.84 -2.35
N SER A 80 12.85 30.62 -3.26
CA SER A 80 12.68 31.46 -4.45
C SER A 80 12.29 32.89 -4.10
N ALA A 81 11.39 33.09 -3.13
CA ALA A 81 11.00 34.42 -2.66
C ALA A 81 12.16 35.11 -1.91
N TYR A 82 12.97 34.34 -1.18
CA TYR A 82 14.16 34.83 -0.51
C TYR A 82 15.27 35.24 -1.50
N LEU A 83 15.46 34.46 -2.57
CA LEU A 83 16.42 34.76 -3.65
C LEU A 83 15.94 35.90 -4.56
N ALA A 84 14.63 35.98 -4.81
CA ALA A 84 14.00 37.04 -5.59
C ALA A 84 13.78 38.32 -4.78
N ASN A 85 14.24 38.37 -3.52
CA ASN A 85 14.09 39.56 -2.68
C ASN A 85 14.81 40.76 -3.35
N PRO A 86 14.05 41.76 -3.84
CA PRO A 86 14.59 42.86 -4.64
C PRO A 86 15.56 43.74 -3.86
N GLU A 87 15.45 43.85 -2.53
CA GLU A 87 16.42 44.59 -1.72
C GLU A 87 17.79 43.91 -1.75
N ARG A 88 17.85 42.58 -1.60
CA ARG A 88 19.12 41.85 -1.67
C ARG A 88 19.69 41.86 -3.08
N LEU A 89 18.84 41.77 -4.10
CA LEU A 89 19.26 41.86 -5.49
C LEU A 89 19.84 43.23 -5.82
N ALA A 90 19.23 44.30 -5.30
CA ALA A 90 19.73 45.68 -5.44
C ALA A 90 21.04 45.92 -4.68
N THR A 91 21.18 45.41 -3.45
CA THR A 91 22.45 45.47 -2.70
C THR A 91 23.55 44.72 -3.44
N ARG A 92 23.28 43.50 -3.92
CA ARG A 92 24.26 42.70 -4.65
C ARG A 92 24.63 43.31 -6.00
N ALA A 93 23.66 43.89 -6.70
CA ALA A 93 23.90 44.63 -7.94
C ALA A 93 24.78 45.86 -7.71
N ARG A 94 24.57 46.60 -6.60
CA ARG A 94 25.42 47.73 -6.23
C ARG A 94 26.81 47.31 -5.81
N ASP A 95 26.93 46.32 -4.93
CA ASP A 95 28.18 45.95 -4.28
C ASP A 95 29.07 45.04 -5.14
N GLU A 96 28.49 44.06 -5.85
CA GLU A 96 29.27 43.10 -6.66
C GLU A 96 29.37 43.51 -8.14
N LEU A 97 28.36 44.21 -8.67
CA LEU A 97 28.28 44.58 -10.09
C LEU A 97 28.47 46.09 -10.34
N GLY A 98 28.57 46.91 -9.30
CA GLY A 98 28.73 48.37 -9.43
C GLY A 98 27.53 49.08 -10.07
N LEU A 99 26.36 48.44 -10.09
CA LEU A 99 25.15 48.97 -10.71
C LEU A 99 24.48 49.99 -9.77
N GLU A 100 24.52 51.26 -10.14
CA GLU A 100 23.78 52.33 -9.45
C GLU A 100 22.32 52.40 -9.92
N ALA A 101 21.44 52.91 -9.06
CA ALA A 101 20.05 53.15 -9.47
C ALA A 101 20.02 54.23 -10.57
N PRO A 102 19.25 54.03 -11.64
CA PRO A 102 19.18 54.99 -12.75
C PRO A 102 18.68 56.34 -12.23
N ARG A 103 19.30 57.43 -12.71
CA ARG A 103 18.82 58.78 -12.42
C ARG A 103 17.49 59.00 -13.15
N LEU A 104 16.62 59.87 -12.62
CA LEU A 104 15.30 60.15 -13.22
C LEU A 104 15.38 60.47 -14.72
N GLU A 105 16.47 61.12 -15.14
CA GLU A 105 16.78 61.52 -16.53
C GLU A 105 17.09 60.34 -17.48
N GLN A 106 17.33 59.14 -16.93
CA GLN A 106 17.71 57.93 -17.68
C GLN A 106 16.58 56.88 -17.70
N VAL A 107 15.44 57.18 -17.08
CA VAL A 107 14.28 56.30 -17.01
C VAL A 107 13.28 56.72 -18.08
N ILE A 108 13.08 55.87 -19.08
CA ILE A 108 12.07 56.08 -20.13
C ILE A 108 10.85 55.24 -19.76
N PHE A 109 9.72 55.89 -19.49
CA PHE A 109 8.46 55.21 -19.24
C PHE A 109 7.87 54.74 -20.57
N ARG A 110 7.52 53.45 -20.65
CA ARG A 110 7.03 52.82 -21.88
C ARG A 110 5.76 53.49 -22.44
N GLU A 111 5.00 54.20 -21.62
CA GLU A 111 3.79 54.93 -22.01
C GLU A 111 4.05 56.23 -22.81
N GLU A 112 5.28 56.77 -22.81
CA GLU A 112 5.64 57.97 -23.59
C GLU A 112 6.18 57.65 -25.00
N MET A 113 6.18 56.36 -25.39
CA MET A 113 6.75 55.87 -26.64
C MET A 113 5.68 55.47 -27.70
N GLU A 114 4.42 55.86 -27.49
CA GLU A 114 3.32 55.73 -28.47
C GLU A 114 2.94 57.07 -29.11
#